data_AF-A0A821N715-F1
#
_entry.id   AF-A0A821N715-F1
#
_cell.length_a   1.000
_cell.length_b   1.000
_cell.length_c   1.000
_cell.angle_alpha   90.00
_cell.angle_beta   90.00
_cell.angle_gamma   90.00
#
_symmetry.space_group_name_H-M   'P 1'
#
loop_
_entity.id
_entity.type
_entity.pdbx_description
1 polymer ?
#
loop_
_entity_poly.entity_id
_entity_poly.type
_entity_poly.pdbx_seq_one_letter_code
_entity_poly.pdbx_strand_id
1 'polypeptide(L)' 'MKAKGNLREYRIIGRKLPSPTLKKPPLYEMHIYAPDEVQAKSRFWFFL' A
#
# COMPACT_ATOMS: atom_id res chain seq x y z
N MET A 1 16.57 1.91 6.01
CA MET A 1 15.30 2.66 6.11
C MET A 1 15.31 3.44 7.42
N LYS A 2 15.56 4.77 7.40
CA LYS A 2 15.50 5.58 8.63
C LYS A 2 14.07 6.08 8.80
N ALA A 3 13.40 5.69 9.87
CA ALA A 3 12.14 6.31 10.26
C ALA A 3 12.45 7.77 10.65
N LYS A 4 12.03 8.72 9.81
CA LYS A 4 12.06 10.14 10.16
C LYS A 4 10.71 10.48 10.79
N GLY A 5 10.69 10.71 12.10
CA GLY A 5 9.52 11.17 12.84
C GLY A 5 8.57 10.07 13.34
N ASN A 6 7.45 10.49 13.93
CA ASN A 6 6.43 9.61 14.48
C ASN A 6 5.75 8.82 13.36
N LEU A 7 5.69 7.50 13.53
CA LEU A 7 4.99 6.62 12.61
C LEU A 7 3.49 6.67 12.88
N ARG A 8 2.71 6.72 11.80
CA ARG A 8 1.26 6.55 11.81
C ARG A 8 0.93 5.21 11.16
N GLU A 9 -0.10 4.55 11.67
CA GLU A 9 -0.64 3.35 11.05
C GLU A 9 -1.53 3.75 9.87
N TYR A 10 -1.28 3.17 8.70
CA TYR A 10 -2.10 3.29 7.51
C TYR A 10 -2.64 1.92 7.12
N ARG A 11 -3.97 1.80 7.08
CA ARG A 11 -4.65 0.66 6.49
C ARG A 11 -4.82 0.93 4.99
N ILE A 12 -4.01 0.29 4.15
CA ILE A 12 -4.02 0.49 2.70
C ILE A 12 -4.67 -0.72 2.03
N ILE A 13 -5.66 -0.45 1.19
CA ILE A 13 -6.30 -1.44 0.32
C ILE A 13 -5.98 -1.06 -1.13
N GLY A 14 -5.42 -2.01 -1.88
CA GLY A 14 -5.05 -1.81 -3.28
C GLY A 14 -5.37 -3.02 -4.14
N ARG A 15 -5.47 -2.78 -5.45
CA ARG A 15 -5.64 -3.82 -6.46
C ARG A 15 -4.99 -3.40 -7.76
N LYS A 16 -4.69 -4.38 -8.60
CA LYS A 16 -4.32 -4.13 -10.00
C LYS A 16 -5.51 -3.50 -10.75
N LEU A 17 -5.21 -2.70 -11.77
CA LEU A 17 -6.24 -2.23 -12.69
C LEU A 17 -6.87 -3.43 -13.41
N PRO A 18 -8.21 -3.51 -13.52
CA PRO A 18 -8.88 -4.55 -14.29
C PRO A 18 -8.37 -4.60 -15.73
N SER A 19 -8.13 -5.81 -16.24
CA SER A 19 -7.74 -6.06 -17.64
C SER A 19 -8.75 -6.99 -18.32
N PRO A 20 -8.74 -7.12 -19.67
CA PRO A 20 -9.63 -8.04 -20.37
C PRO A 20 -9.51 -9.49 -19.88
N THR A 21 -8.30 -9.89 -19.50
CA THR A 21 -7.96 -11.20 -18.95
C THR A 21 -8.33 -11.35 -17.47
N LEU A 22 -8.35 -10.26 -16.70
CA LEU A 22 -8.62 -10.28 -15.26
C LEU A 22 -9.59 -9.16 -14.89
N LYS A 23 -10.89 -9.42 -15.10
CA LYS A 23 -11.99 -8.45 -14.86
C LYS A 23 -12.19 -8.11 -13.40
N LYS A 24 -11.90 -9.05 -12.48
CA LYS A 24 -12.05 -8.89 -11.03
C LYS A 24 -10.73 -9.23 -10.34
N PRO A 25 -9.74 -8.32 -10.36
CA PRO A 25 -8.48 -8.54 -9.65
C PRO A 25 -8.73 -8.59 -8.13
N PRO A 26 -7.97 -9.44 -7.41
CA PRO A 26 -8.09 -9.53 -5.96
C PRO A 26 -7.74 -8.20 -5.28
N LEU A 27 -8.38 -7.96 -4.14
CA LEU A 27 -8.05 -6.86 -3.24
C LEU A 27 -6.98 -7.34 -2.27
N TYR A 28 -5.95 -6.52 -2.10
CA TYR A 28 -4.90 -6.73 -1.12
C TYR A 28 -4.99 -5.65 -0.05
N GLU A 29 -4.83 -6.06 1.20
CA GLU A 29 -4.90 -5.20 2.37
C GLU A 29 -3.61 -5.33 3.17
N MET A 30 -3.03 -4.19 3.57
CA MET A 30 -1.85 -4.15 4.42
C MET A 30 -1.96 -3.03 5.45
N HIS A 31 -1.47 -3.32 6.66
CA HIS A 31 -1.26 -2.33 7.71
C HIS A 31 0.19 -1.86 7.67
N ILE A 32 0.39 -0.59 7.31
CA ILE A 32 1.72 -0.01 7.07
C ILE A 32 1.97 1.14 8.04
N TYR A 33 3.06 1.06 8.79
CA TYR A 33 3.53 2.14 9.64
C TYR A 33 4.48 3.05 8.85
N ALA A 34 4.10 4.30 8.65
CA ALA A 34 4.87 5.29 7.88
C ALA A 34 4.71 6.70 8.45
N PRO A 35 5.63 7.64 8.19
CA PRO A 35 5.49 9.02 8.66
C PRO A 35 4.44 9.82 7.85
N ASP A 36 4.24 9.49 6.57
CA ASP A 36 3.29 10.16 5.67
C ASP A 36 2.63 9.15 4.72
N GLU A 37 1.55 9.59 4.05
CA GLU A 37 0.76 8.76 3.14
C GLU A 37 1.53 8.37 1.86
N VAL A 38 2.42 9.22 1.36
CA VAL A 38 3.20 8.97 0.14
C VAL A 38 4.17 7.81 0.36
N GLN A 39 4.89 7.83 1.49
CA GLN A 39 5.76 6.74 1.91
C GLN A 39 4.96 5.49 2.24
N ALA A 40 3.76 5.60 2.81
CA ALA A 40 2.88 4.45 3.05
C ALA A 40 2.49 3.76 1.72
N LYS A 41 2.06 4.53 0.71
CA LYS A 41 1.75 4.02 -0.64
C LYS A 41 2.97 3.41 -1.32
N SER A 42 4.14 4.05 -1.23
CA SER A 42 5.38 3.52 -1.79
C SER A 42 5.75 2.17 -1.16
N ARG A 43 5.60 2.03 0.16
CA ARG A 43 5.81 0.75 0.87
C ARG A 43 4.80 -0.30 0.45
N PHE A 44 3.52 0.06 0.30
CA PHE A 44 2.48 -0.85 -0.17
C PHE A 44 2.88 -1.48 -1.51
N TRP A 45 3.25 -0.67 -2.49
CA TRP A 45 3.66 -1.17 -3.81
C TRP A 45 5.01 -1.90 -3.84
N PHE A 46 5.85 -1.72 -2.81
CA PHE A 46 7.11 -2.46 -2.68
C PHE A 46 6.90 -3.87 -2.09
N PHE A 47 5.93 -4.03 -1.19
CA PHE A 47 5.63 -5.32 -0.55
C PHE A 47 4.60 -6.17 -1.30
N LEU A 48 3.78 -5.54 -2.15
CA LEU A 48 2.85 -6.21 -3.06
C LEU A 48 3.60 -6.80 -4.27
#